data_AF-A0AAU6S1V5-F1
#
_entry.id   AF-A0AAU6S1V5-F1
#
_cell.length_a   1.000
_cell.length_b   1.000
_cell.length_c   1.000
_cell.angle_alpha   90.00
_cell.angle_beta   90.00
_cell.angle_gamma   90.00
#
_symmetry.space_group_name_H-M   'P 1'
#
loop_
_entity.id
_entity.type
_entity.pdbx_description
1 polymer ?
#
loop_
_entity_poly.entity_id
_entity_poly.type
_entity_poly.pdbx_seq_one_letter_code
_entity_poly.pdbx_strand_id
1 'polypeptide(L)'
;MSDVDLIKEAETEARRAFRFYSRKVFLAPANRHFHEQRINAALLLSEKEPLQGAVADFFYGCWYDIPYDVNNLFTRIKDRLYPHVAQGFRDCIDKKRYIQRNSMLATRWSVLISPSLNEQKQRLRISSDDAKEISKDITAELMQARAEEDWGTIEQIENEFFAHCIARNDRLAFSLVWFRLGKSDWHFDERWNNCQQRLDQTKTIKT
;
A
#
# COMPACT_ATOMS: atom_id res chain seq x y z
N MET A 1 13.49 -13.93 -25.87
CA MET A 1 12.94 -13.43 -24.59
C MET A 1 12.21 -12.13 -24.92
N SER A 2 10.96 -11.97 -24.50
CA SER A 2 10.22 -10.74 -24.81
C SER A 2 10.60 -9.63 -23.82
N ASP A 3 10.41 -8.37 -24.20
CA ASP A 3 10.62 -7.22 -23.31
C ASP A 3 9.77 -7.31 -22.03
N VAL A 4 8.60 -7.94 -22.13
CA VAL A 4 7.71 -8.19 -20.99
C VAL A 4 8.32 -9.19 -19.99
N ASP A 5 9.02 -10.21 -20.50
CA ASP A 5 9.69 -11.21 -19.65
C ASP A 5 10.88 -10.58 -18.91
N LEU A 6 11.64 -9.72 -19.60
CA LEU A 6 12.75 -8.97 -19.01
C LEU A 6 12.30 -8.03 -17.88
N ILE A 7 11.18 -7.33 -18.07
CA ILE A 7 10.61 -6.43 -17.05
C ILE A 7 10.17 -7.22 -15.81
N LYS A 8 9.51 -8.37 -16.00
CA LYS A 8 9.06 -9.22 -14.89
C LYS A 8 10.22 -9.84 -14.12
N GLU A 9 11.27 -10.24 -14.81
CA GLU A 9 12.48 -10.78 -14.19
C GLU A 9 13.19 -9.70 -13.36
N ALA A 10 13.34 -8.50 -13.90
CA ALA A 10 13.90 -7.36 -13.18
C ALA A 10 13.09 -6.98 -11.93
N GLU A 11 11.75 -6.96 -12.03
CA GLU A 11 10.88 -6.70 -10.88
C GLU A 11 11.00 -7.79 -9.81
N THR A 12 11.08 -9.06 -10.24
CA THR A 12 11.26 -10.21 -9.34
C THR A 12 12.57 -10.09 -8.55
N GLU A 13 13.65 -9.72 -9.24
CA GLU A 13 14.95 -9.53 -8.61
C GLU A 13 14.94 -8.33 -7.66
N ALA A 14 14.28 -7.23 -8.04
CA ALA A 14 14.08 -6.08 -7.14
C ALA A 14 13.32 -6.49 -5.86
N ARG A 15 12.27 -7.30 -5.95
CA ARG A 15 11.54 -7.81 -4.78
C ARG A 15 12.39 -8.74 -3.91
N ARG A 16 13.27 -9.55 -4.50
CA ARG A 16 14.23 -10.39 -3.76
C ARG A 16 15.24 -9.53 -3.01
N ALA A 17 15.87 -8.57 -3.69
CA ALA A 17 16.81 -7.64 -3.09
C ALA A 17 16.16 -6.83 -1.96
N PHE A 18 14.95 -6.30 -2.18
CA PHE A 18 14.21 -5.56 -1.16
C PHE A 18 13.99 -6.39 0.11
N ARG A 19 13.53 -7.65 -0.02
CA ARG A 19 13.32 -8.55 1.12
C ARG A 19 14.63 -8.94 1.82
N PHE A 20 15.71 -9.15 1.06
CA PHE A 20 17.02 -9.42 1.62
C PHE A 20 17.51 -8.25 2.48
N TYR A 21 17.51 -7.03 1.94
CA TYR A 21 17.98 -5.86 2.68
C TYR A 21 17.02 -5.43 3.79
N SER A 22 15.72 -5.71 3.69
CA SER A 22 14.78 -5.54 4.81
C SER A 22 15.20 -6.36 6.03
N ARG A 23 15.59 -7.63 5.83
CA ARG A 23 16.11 -8.48 6.92
C ARG A 23 17.44 -7.97 7.47
N LYS A 24 18.33 -7.49 6.60
CA LYS A 24 19.61 -6.90 7.02
C LYS A 24 19.43 -5.63 7.84
N VAL A 25 18.50 -4.74 7.44
CA VAL A 25 18.12 -3.54 8.20
C VAL A 25 17.55 -3.93 9.57
N PHE A 26 16.66 -4.92 9.64
CA PHE A 26 16.10 -5.38 10.92
C PHE A 26 17.19 -5.87 11.88
N LEU A 27 18.19 -6.60 11.38
CA LEU A 27 19.30 -7.12 12.18
C LEU A 27 20.35 -6.05 12.53
N ALA A 28 20.54 -5.04 11.68
CA ALA A 28 21.49 -3.97 11.88
C ALA A 28 20.85 -2.59 11.60
N PRO A 29 20.03 -2.07 12.53
CA PRO A 29 19.20 -0.88 12.29
C PRO A 29 19.96 0.40 11.94
N ALA A 30 21.18 0.55 12.44
CA ALA A 30 22.04 1.72 12.20
C ALA A 30 22.94 1.58 10.96
N ASN A 31 22.87 0.46 10.22
CA ASN A 31 23.73 0.25 9.07
C ASN A 31 23.16 0.95 7.83
N ARG A 32 23.71 2.13 7.54
CA ARG A 32 23.35 2.97 6.41
C ARG A 32 23.38 2.25 5.06
N HIS A 33 24.41 1.44 4.81
CA HIS A 33 24.54 0.73 3.54
C HIS A 33 23.33 -0.19 3.27
N PHE A 34 22.84 -0.90 4.29
CA PHE A 34 21.67 -1.77 4.13
C PHE A 34 20.39 -0.98 3.82
N HIS A 35 20.22 0.21 4.42
CA HIS A 35 19.10 1.08 4.09
C HIS A 35 19.17 1.60 2.66
N GLU A 36 20.33 2.05 2.21
CA GLU A 36 20.52 2.54 0.84
C GLU A 36 20.23 1.45 -0.19
N GLN A 37 20.76 0.24 0.01
CA GLN A 37 20.48 -0.88 -0.90
C GLN A 37 18.99 -1.25 -0.92
N ARG A 38 18.33 -1.18 0.24
CA ARG A 38 16.89 -1.40 0.34
C ARG A 38 16.08 -0.34 -0.42
N ILE A 39 16.45 0.94 -0.28
CA ILE A 39 15.84 2.06 -1.00
C ILE A 39 16.07 1.90 -2.51
N ASN A 40 17.27 1.50 -2.94
CA ASN A 40 17.60 1.24 -4.34
C ASN A 40 16.70 0.15 -4.93
N ALA A 41 16.53 -0.95 -4.20
CA ALA A 41 15.62 -2.02 -4.62
C ALA A 41 14.17 -1.53 -4.72
N ALA A 42 13.71 -0.71 -3.76
CA ALA A 42 12.37 -0.13 -3.77
C ALA A 42 12.13 0.82 -4.96
N LEU A 43 13.16 1.54 -5.41
CA LEU A 43 13.09 2.40 -6.60
C LEU A 43 12.86 1.62 -7.88
N LEU A 44 13.20 0.33 -7.93
CA LEU A 44 12.94 -0.53 -9.09
C LEU A 44 11.53 -1.12 -9.09
N LEU A 45 10.78 -1.01 -7.98
CA LEU A 45 9.39 -1.45 -7.90
C LEU A 45 8.47 -0.37 -8.46
N SER A 46 7.33 -0.75 -9.02
CA SER A 46 6.30 0.20 -9.50
C SER A 46 5.51 0.85 -8.34
N GLU A 47 5.42 0.14 -7.22
CA GLU A 47 4.71 0.53 -6.01
C GLU A 47 5.41 1.68 -5.26
N LYS A 48 4.63 2.57 -4.62
CA LYS A 48 5.18 3.70 -3.82
C LYS A 48 5.40 3.37 -2.35
N GLU A 49 4.59 2.46 -1.79
CA GLU A 49 4.62 2.13 -0.37
C GLU A 49 5.92 1.43 0.10
N PRO A 50 6.56 0.54 -0.69
CA PRO A 50 7.85 -0.05 -0.30
C PRO A 50 8.94 1.00 -0.13
N LEU A 51 8.98 1.98 -1.04
CA LEU A 51 9.94 3.08 -0.97
C LEU A 51 9.68 3.97 0.24
N GLN A 52 8.42 4.35 0.49
CA GLN A 52 8.07 5.12 1.67
C GLN A 52 8.50 4.40 2.96
N GLY A 53 8.18 3.11 3.10
CA GLY A 53 8.53 2.32 4.28
C GLY A 53 10.04 2.23 4.48
N ALA A 54 10.80 2.04 3.40
CA ALA A 54 12.27 2.00 3.43
C ALA A 54 12.89 3.34 3.84
N VAL A 55 12.39 4.46 3.32
CA VAL A 55 12.86 5.79 3.70
C VAL A 55 12.50 6.09 5.17
N ALA A 56 11.33 5.67 5.64
CA ALA A 56 10.95 5.88 7.03
C ALA A 56 11.83 5.10 8.01
N ASP A 57 12.18 3.84 7.69
CA ASP A 57 13.15 3.08 8.48
C ASP A 57 14.56 3.70 8.43
N PHE A 58 14.97 4.28 7.31
CA PHE A 58 16.26 4.98 7.19
C PHE A 58 16.32 6.21 8.11
N PHE A 59 15.29 7.04 8.12
CA PHE A 59 15.21 8.20 9.01
C PHE A 59 15.18 7.83 10.49
N TYR A 60 14.65 6.66 10.84
CA TYR A 60 14.64 6.16 12.21
C TYR A 60 15.99 5.53 12.61
N GLY A 61 16.50 4.61 11.78
CA GLY A 61 17.70 3.83 12.07
C GLY A 61 19.01 4.59 11.89
N CYS A 62 19.06 5.50 10.92
CA CYS A 62 20.23 6.30 10.55
C CYS A 62 20.01 7.80 10.82
N TRP A 63 19.29 8.14 11.89
CA TRP A 63 18.93 9.52 12.23
C TRP A 63 20.13 10.48 12.31
N TYR A 64 21.31 9.98 12.70
CA TYR A 64 22.56 10.76 12.75
C TYR A 64 23.09 11.15 11.36
N ASP A 65 22.79 10.36 10.34
CA ASP A 65 23.26 10.58 8.96
C ASP A 65 22.36 11.57 8.17
N ILE A 66 21.13 11.79 8.63
CA ILE A 66 20.13 12.63 7.97
C ILE A 66 20.62 14.06 7.71
N PRO A 67 21.29 14.76 8.65
CA PRO A 67 21.76 16.13 8.40
C PRO A 67 22.79 16.26 7.27
N TYR A 68 23.47 15.18 6.87
CA TYR A 68 24.64 15.25 6.00
C TYR A 68 24.36 14.88 4.54
N ASP A 69 23.40 13.98 4.26
CA ASP A 69 23.23 13.43 2.90
C ASP A 69 21.77 13.19 2.46
N VAL A 70 20.81 13.67 3.24
CA VAL A 70 19.39 13.43 2.94
C VAL A 70 18.90 14.14 1.66
N ASN A 71 19.54 15.24 1.26
CA ASN A 71 19.17 15.98 0.05
C ASN A 71 19.41 15.19 -1.23
N ASN A 72 20.51 14.42 -1.29
CA ASN A 72 20.81 13.56 -2.43
C ASN A 72 19.79 12.41 -2.51
N LEU A 73 19.45 11.81 -1.36
CA LEU A 73 18.38 10.82 -1.28
C LEU A 73 17.04 11.40 -1.79
N PHE A 74 16.65 12.59 -1.34
CA PHE A 74 15.38 13.22 -1.73
C PHE A 74 15.30 13.59 -3.21
N THR A 75 16.44 13.95 -3.81
CA THR A 75 16.53 14.18 -5.25
C THR A 75 16.30 12.89 -6.03
N ARG A 76 16.86 11.77 -5.56
CA ARG A 76 16.74 10.46 -6.22
C ARG A 76 15.33 9.85 -6.13
N ILE A 77 14.62 10.09 -5.03
CA ILE A 77 13.26 9.58 -4.81
C ILE A 77 12.17 10.58 -5.24
N LYS A 78 12.56 11.67 -5.92
CA LYS A 78 11.63 12.70 -6.40
C LYS A 78 10.54 12.04 -7.24
N ASP A 79 9.29 12.48 -7.02
CA ASP A 79 8.06 11.99 -7.68
C ASP A 79 7.67 10.52 -7.39
N ARG A 80 8.50 9.78 -6.64
CA ARG A 80 8.25 8.40 -6.21
C ARG A 80 7.49 8.28 -4.89
N LEU A 81 7.25 9.40 -4.23
CA LEU A 81 6.42 9.50 -3.02
C LEU A 81 5.13 10.29 -3.31
N TYR A 82 4.11 10.11 -2.48
CA TYR A 82 2.95 10.99 -2.49
C TYR A 82 3.33 12.38 -1.93
N PRO A 83 2.72 13.49 -2.41
CA PRO A 83 3.11 14.85 -1.99
C PRO A 83 3.08 15.05 -0.46
N HIS A 84 2.06 14.53 0.23
CA HIS A 84 1.94 14.65 1.68
C HIS A 84 3.02 13.84 2.44
N VAL A 85 3.47 12.71 1.89
CA VAL A 85 4.54 11.88 2.44
C VAL A 85 5.89 12.59 2.27
N ALA A 86 6.15 13.11 1.07
CA ALA A 86 7.36 13.89 0.80
C ALA A 86 7.46 15.10 1.74
N GLN A 87 6.34 15.80 1.99
CA GLN A 87 6.31 16.89 2.96
C GLN A 87 6.61 16.42 4.39
N GLY A 88 6.05 15.29 4.84
CA GLY A 88 6.30 14.78 6.19
C GLY A 88 7.78 14.43 6.43
N PHE A 89 8.48 13.91 5.41
CA PHE A 89 9.93 13.73 5.50
C PHE A 89 10.70 15.06 5.46
N ARG A 90 10.28 16.04 4.64
CA ARG A 90 10.87 17.39 4.66
C ARG A 90 10.76 18.03 6.04
N ASP A 91 9.63 17.87 6.72
CA ASP A 91 9.46 18.35 8.09
C ASP A 91 10.45 17.69 9.07
N CYS A 92 10.86 16.44 8.80
CA CYS A 92 11.90 15.76 9.58
C CYS A 92 13.31 16.31 9.28
N ILE A 93 13.60 16.62 8.01
CA ILE A 93 14.87 17.26 7.59
C ILE A 93 14.99 18.66 8.21
N ASP A 94 13.91 19.43 8.17
CA ASP A 94 13.79 20.77 8.75
C ASP A 94 13.76 20.75 10.30
N LYS A 95 13.91 19.57 10.92
CA LYS A 95 13.87 19.36 12.38
C LYS A 95 12.59 19.84 13.06
N LYS A 96 11.49 19.99 12.31
CA LYS A 96 10.17 20.33 12.85
C LYS A 96 9.57 19.14 13.61
N ARG A 97 9.93 17.91 13.21
CA ARG A 97 9.49 16.64 13.79
C ARG A 97 10.60 15.60 13.68
N TYR A 98 10.49 14.53 14.46
CA TYR A 98 11.36 13.35 14.35
C TYR A 98 10.51 12.12 14.07
N ILE A 99 11.08 11.14 13.35
CA ILE A 99 10.41 9.85 13.19
C ILE A 99 10.47 9.09 14.51
N GLN A 100 9.29 8.77 15.04
CA GLN A 100 9.14 7.93 16.21
C GLN A 100 8.89 6.47 15.81
N ARG A 101 9.01 5.56 16.78
CA ARG A 101 8.73 4.12 16.60
C ARG A 101 7.34 3.87 16.03
N ASN A 102 6.38 4.74 16.34
CA ASN A 102 5.07 4.80 15.71
C ASN A 102 5.00 6.07 14.85
N SER A 103 4.78 5.95 13.54
CA SER A 103 4.82 7.11 12.63
C SER A 103 3.77 7.02 11.53
N MET A 104 3.20 8.18 11.15
CA MET A 104 2.33 8.30 9.98
C MET A 104 3.08 8.07 8.66
N LEU A 105 4.41 8.13 8.67
CA LEU A 105 5.26 7.86 7.52
C LEU A 105 5.60 6.38 7.36
N ALA A 106 5.37 5.56 8.40
CA ALA A 106 5.55 4.12 8.31
C ALA A 106 4.46 3.49 7.44
N THR A 107 4.82 2.43 6.72
CA THR A 107 3.88 1.59 5.96
C THR A 107 3.99 0.16 6.44
N ARG A 108 3.15 -0.73 5.92
CA ARG A 108 3.29 -2.18 6.16
C ARG A 108 4.64 -2.75 5.72
N TRP A 109 5.36 -2.02 4.87
CA TRP A 109 6.69 -2.38 4.41
C TRP A 109 7.78 -1.89 5.35
N SER A 110 7.48 -1.10 6.38
CA SER A 110 8.47 -0.72 7.40
C SER A 110 8.84 -1.93 8.27
N VAL A 111 10.12 -2.03 8.64
CA VAL A 111 10.65 -3.12 9.47
C VAL A 111 11.20 -2.67 10.82
N LEU A 112 11.50 -1.38 11.01
CA LEU A 112 11.96 -0.83 12.29
C LEU A 112 10.85 -0.07 13.02
N ILE A 113 9.99 0.60 12.25
CA ILE A 113 8.90 1.43 12.78
C ILE A 113 7.54 0.88 12.37
N SER A 114 6.53 1.19 13.17
CA SER A 114 5.15 0.79 12.94
C SER A 114 4.29 1.98 12.54
N PRO A 115 3.24 1.79 11.72
CA PRO A 115 2.22 2.81 11.48
C PRO A 115 1.63 3.33 12.79
N SER A 116 1.58 4.66 12.96
CA SER A 116 0.98 5.23 14.17
C SER A 116 -0.54 5.07 14.16
N LEU A 117 -1.08 4.55 15.28
CA LEU A 117 -2.52 4.38 15.51
C LEU A 117 -3.30 5.70 15.63
N ASN A 118 -2.62 6.85 15.62
CA ASN A 118 -3.23 8.13 15.94
C ASN A 118 -3.93 8.79 14.75
N GLU A 119 -5.14 9.24 15.06
CA GLU A 119 -6.23 9.74 14.22
C GLU A 119 -7.00 8.69 13.42
N GLN A 120 -8.32 8.72 13.66
CA GLN A 120 -9.44 7.93 13.14
C GLN A 120 -9.48 7.66 11.62
N LYS A 121 -8.49 8.15 10.85
CA LYS A 121 -8.26 7.90 9.43
C LYS A 121 -7.46 6.63 9.13
N GLN A 122 -6.85 5.99 10.13
CA GLN A 122 -6.13 4.70 10.03
C GLN A 122 -6.87 3.55 10.73
N ARG A 123 -8.20 3.60 10.86
CA ARG A 123 -8.98 2.36 11.07
C ARG A 123 -8.79 1.46 9.84
N LEU A 124 -7.80 0.57 9.92
CA LEU A 124 -7.58 -0.60 9.06
C LEU A 124 -7.39 -0.28 7.57
N ARG A 125 -6.39 0.54 7.23
CA ARG A 125 -6.06 0.79 5.81
C ARG A 125 -5.45 -0.46 5.17
N ILE A 126 -6.27 -1.11 4.36
CA ILE A 126 -5.82 -1.96 3.26
C ILE A 126 -4.97 -1.09 2.32
N SER A 127 -3.80 -1.59 1.93
CA SER A 127 -2.91 -0.91 1.00
C SER A 127 -3.63 -0.66 -0.34
N SER A 128 -3.29 0.41 -1.06
CA SER A 128 -3.83 0.58 -2.43
C SER A 128 -3.53 -0.62 -3.32
N ASP A 129 -2.45 -1.35 -3.04
CA ASP A 129 -2.05 -2.51 -3.83
C ASP A 129 -2.86 -3.76 -3.43
N ASP A 130 -3.13 -3.95 -2.14
CA ASP A 130 -4.04 -5.00 -1.65
C ASP A 130 -5.46 -4.79 -2.20
N ALA A 131 -5.93 -3.55 -2.23
CA ALA A 131 -7.22 -3.22 -2.82
C ALA A 131 -7.29 -3.53 -4.33
N LYS A 132 -6.17 -3.40 -5.06
CA LYS A 132 -6.09 -3.76 -6.48
C LYS A 132 -6.04 -5.28 -6.69
N GLU A 133 -5.33 -5.99 -5.84
CA GLU A 133 -5.18 -7.46 -5.86
C GLU A 133 -6.52 -8.12 -5.52
N ILE A 134 -7.11 -7.77 -4.37
CA ILE A 134 -8.45 -8.24 -3.96
C ILE A 134 -9.48 -7.91 -5.03
N SER A 135 -9.45 -6.70 -5.58
CA SER A 135 -10.37 -6.35 -6.66
C SER A 135 -10.19 -7.22 -7.91
N LYS A 136 -8.97 -7.68 -8.20
CA LYS A 136 -8.69 -8.51 -9.37
C LYS A 136 -9.23 -9.92 -9.16
N ASP A 137 -8.97 -10.48 -7.99
CA ASP A 137 -9.35 -11.85 -7.64
C ASP A 137 -10.87 -11.96 -7.54
N ILE A 138 -11.53 -11.06 -6.79
CA ILE A 138 -12.99 -11.02 -6.67
C ILE A 138 -13.67 -10.83 -8.03
N THR A 139 -13.14 -9.94 -8.89
CA THR A 139 -13.71 -9.78 -10.24
C THR A 139 -13.59 -11.07 -11.04
N ALA A 140 -12.44 -11.76 -10.97
CA ALA A 140 -12.22 -12.99 -11.72
C ALA A 140 -13.14 -14.12 -11.24
N GLU A 141 -13.26 -14.31 -9.92
CA GLU A 141 -14.13 -15.32 -9.32
C GLU A 141 -15.60 -15.09 -9.66
N LEU A 142 -16.09 -13.85 -9.58
CA LEU A 142 -17.47 -13.51 -9.95
C LEU A 142 -17.74 -13.73 -11.44
N MET A 143 -16.80 -13.38 -12.32
CA MET A 143 -16.93 -13.64 -13.75
C MET A 143 -16.94 -15.13 -14.06
N GLN A 144 -16.11 -15.92 -13.37
CA GLN A 144 -16.07 -17.36 -13.53
C GLN A 144 -17.37 -18.02 -13.06
N ALA A 145 -17.85 -17.70 -11.86
CA ALA A 145 -19.09 -18.25 -11.33
C ALA A 145 -20.30 -17.89 -12.22
N ARG A 146 -20.31 -16.69 -12.83
CA ARG A 146 -21.32 -16.32 -13.83
C ARG A 146 -21.23 -17.15 -15.10
N ALA A 147 -20.02 -17.44 -15.58
CA ALA A 147 -19.83 -18.30 -16.76
C ALA A 147 -20.29 -19.74 -16.52
N GLU A 148 -20.22 -20.19 -15.26
CA GLU A 148 -20.68 -21.51 -14.80
C GLU A 148 -22.16 -21.51 -14.37
N GLU A 149 -22.86 -20.36 -14.46
CA GLU A 149 -24.24 -20.15 -14.00
C GLU A 149 -24.46 -20.53 -12.52
N ASP A 150 -23.41 -20.48 -11.69
CA ASP A 150 -23.45 -20.81 -10.28
C ASP A 150 -23.81 -19.58 -9.44
N TRP A 151 -25.12 -19.33 -9.34
CA TRP A 151 -25.67 -18.24 -8.56
C TRP A 151 -25.39 -18.35 -7.05
N GLY A 152 -25.23 -19.58 -6.52
CA GLY A 152 -24.92 -19.78 -5.11
C GLY A 152 -23.52 -19.32 -4.77
N THR A 153 -22.55 -19.64 -5.62
CA THR A 153 -21.16 -19.19 -5.47
C THR A 153 -21.04 -17.67 -5.65
N ILE A 154 -21.78 -17.08 -6.60
CA ILE A 154 -21.83 -15.61 -6.77
C ILE A 154 -22.28 -14.94 -5.47
N GLU A 155 -23.40 -15.40 -4.89
CA GLU A 155 -23.93 -14.82 -3.66
C GLU A 155 -22.93 -14.96 -2.50
N GLN A 156 -22.25 -16.10 -2.38
CA GLN A 156 -21.23 -16.29 -1.36
C GLN A 156 -20.08 -15.29 -1.50
N ILE A 157 -19.49 -15.19 -2.70
CA ILE A 157 -18.36 -14.30 -2.98
C ILE A 157 -18.75 -12.84 -2.70
N GLU A 158 -19.94 -12.41 -3.14
CA GLU A 158 -20.43 -11.06 -2.90
C GLU A 158 -20.59 -10.76 -1.40
N ASN A 159 -21.19 -11.69 -0.64
CA ASN A 159 -21.38 -11.54 0.80
C ASN A 159 -20.04 -11.44 1.55
N GLU A 160 -19.07 -12.29 1.21
CA GLU A 160 -17.73 -12.27 1.79
C GLU A 160 -17.00 -10.94 1.44
N PHE A 161 -17.11 -10.50 0.19
CA PHE A 161 -16.53 -9.26 -0.28
C PHE A 161 -17.15 -8.03 0.40
N PHE A 162 -18.46 -7.96 0.55
CA PHE A 162 -19.12 -6.86 1.24
C PHE A 162 -18.75 -6.82 2.72
N ALA A 163 -18.72 -7.98 3.39
CA ALA A 163 -18.28 -8.08 4.78
C ALA A 163 -16.85 -7.56 4.93
N HIS A 164 -15.96 -7.92 4.01
CA HIS A 164 -14.60 -7.41 3.96
C HIS A 164 -14.56 -5.88 3.79
N CYS A 165 -15.23 -5.34 2.76
CA CYS A 165 -15.26 -3.91 2.48
C CYS A 165 -15.81 -3.09 3.64
N ILE A 166 -16.88 -3.55 4.29
CA ILE A 166 -17.49 -2.85 5.43
C ILE A 166 -16.57 -2.93 6.66
N ALA A 167 -16.06 -4.12 7.01
CA ALA A 167 -15.22 -4.29 8.20
C ALA A 167 -13.92 -3.50 8.12
N ARG A 168 -13.37 -3.34 6.91
CA ARG A 168 -12.10 -2.66 6.65
C ARG A 168 -12.27 -1.24 6.11
N ASN A 169 -13.51 -0.81 5.88
CA ASN A 169 -13.83 0.44 5.19
C ASN A 169 -13.09 0.58 3.85
N ASP A 170 -12.95 -0.53 3.10
CA ASP A 170 -12.20 -0.59 1.84
C ASP A 170 -13.03 -0.13 0.65
N ARG A 171 -13.13 1.20 0.56
CA ARG A 171 -13.83 1.88 -0.51
C ARG A 171 -13.13 1.72 -1.86
N LEU A 172 -11.81 1.53 -1.85
CA LEU A 172 -11.04 1.46 -3.08
C LEU A 172 -11.26 0.10 -3.75
N ALA A 173 -11.16 -1.00 -3.01
CA ALA A 173 -11.45 -2.34 -3.54
C ALA A 173 -12.89 -2.40 -4.05
N PHE A 174 -13.87 -1.91 -3.27
CA PHE A 174 -15.27 -1.83 -3.67
C PHE A 174 -15.45 -1.08 -5.00
N SER A 175 -14.90 0.13 -5.11
CA SER A 175 -15.01 0.95 -6.31
C SER A 175 -14.35 0.26 -7.52
N LEU A 176 -13.18 -0.36 -7.33
CA LEU A 176 -12.47 -1.05 -8.41
C LEU A 176 -13.25 -2.26 -8.94
N VAL A 177 -13.83 -3.09 -8.05
CA VAL A 177 -14.67 -4.22 -8.45
C VAL A 177 -15.92 -3.71 -9.17
N TRP A 178 -16.60 -2.70 -8.61
CA TRP A 178 -17.77 -2.07 -9.24
C TRP A 178 -17.47 -1.60 -10.67
N PHE A 179 -16.37 -0.86 -10.87
CA PHE A 179 -15.98 -0.37 -12.19
C PHE A 179 -15.60 -1.49 -13.16
N ARG A 180 -15.00 -2.59 -12.69
CA ARG A 180 -14.62 -3.72 -13.54
C ARG A 180 -15.83 -4.53 -13.97
N LEU A 181 -16.71 -4.87 -13.03
CA LEU A 181 -17.94 -5.60 -13.31
C LEU A 181 -18.90 -4.79 -14.20
N GLY A 182 -18.95 -3.46 -14.00
CA GLY A 182 -19.75 -2.57 -14.85
C GLY A 182 -19.33 -2.53 -16.32
N LYS A 183 -18.09 -2.97 -16.65
CA LYS A 183 -17.65 -3.14 -18.05
C LYS A 183 -18.12 -4.45 -18.69
N SER A 184 -18.70 -5.35 -17.90
CA SER A 184 -19.08 -6.71 -18.29
C SER A 184 -20.60 -6.94 -18.16
N ASP A 185 -21.40 -5.88 -18.22
CA ASP A 185 -22.86 -5.91 -18.05
C ASP A 185 -23.31 -6.71 -16.81
N TRP A 186 -22.60 -6.51 -15.69
CA TRP A 186 -22.98 -7.11 -14.42
C TRP A 186 -24.26 -6.47 -13.86
N HIS A 187 -25.14 -7.29 -13.29
CA HIS A 187 -26.36 -6.80 -12.66
C HIS A 187 -26.08 -6.46 -11.19
N PHE A 188 -26.10 -5.17 -10.86
CA PHE A 188 -25.94 -4.69 -9.49
C PHE A 188 -27.29 -4.67 -8.78
N ASP A 189 -27.49 -5.60 -7.85
CA ASP A 189 -28.69 -5.71 -7.03
C ASP A 189 -28.70 -4.72 -5.84
N GLU A 190 -29.69 -4.86 -4.95
CA GLU A 190 -29.83 -4.01 -3.77
C GLU A 190 -28.67 -4.15 -2.77
N ARG A 191 -28.00 -5.31 -2.70
CA ARG A 191 -26.92 -5.59 -1.74
C ARG A 191 -25.69 -4.73 -2.07
N TRP A 192 -25.40 -4.55 -3.35
CA TRP A 192 -24.36 -3.64 -3.83
C TRP A 192 -24.63 -2.18 -3.41
N ASN A 193 -25.86 -1.71 -3.60
CA ASN A 193 -26.27 -0.37 -3.17
C ASN A 193 -26.19 -0.20 -1.65
N ASN A 194 -26.62 -1.20 -0.89
CA ASN A 194 -26.54 -1.20 0.57
C ASN A 194 -25.09 -1.15 1.07
N CYS A 195 -24.18 -1.88 0.44
CA CYS A 195 -22.75 -1.84 0.77
C CYS A 195 -22.16 -0.44 0.50
N GLN A 196 -22.47 0.15 -0.66
CA GLN A 196 -22.04 1.51 -1.01
C GLN A 196 -22.55 2.55 0.00
N GLN A 197 -23.84 2.52 0.36
CA GLN A 197 -24.41 3.45 1.33
C GLN A 197 -23.75 3.33 2.70
N ARG A 198 -23.46 2.11 3.18
CA ARG A 198 -22.74 1.90 4.44
C ARG A 198 -21.31 2.46 4.39
N LEU A 199 -20.61 2.26 3.27
CA LEU A 199 -19.30 2.87 3.03
C LEU A 199 -19.37 4.40 2.94
N ASP A 200 -20.49 4.97 2.47
CA ASP A 200 -20.69 6.42 2.40
C ASP A 200 -21.07 7.04 3.76
N GLN A 201 -21.84 6.36 4.61
CA GLN A 201 -22.23 6.84 5.94
C GLN A 201 -21.06 6.94 6.94
N THR A 202 -20.03 6.10 6.81
CA THR A 202 -18.80 6.22 7.62
C THR A 202 -18.02 7.51 7.36
N LYS A 203 -18.35 8.27 6.30
CA LYS A 203 -17.73 9.57 5.96
C LYS A 203 -18.29 10.73 6.81
N THR A 204 -19.48 10.58 7.37
CA THR A 204 -20.28 11.68 7.92
C THR A 204 -20.21 11.82 9.44
N ILE A 205 -19.56 10.88 10.15
CA ILE A 205 -19.35 10.99 11.60
C ILE A 205 -18.15 11.93 11.85
N LYS A 206 -18.40 13.24 11.78
CA LYS A 206 -17.56 14.26 12.39
C LYS A 206 -18.26 14.73 13.66
N THR A 207 -17.66 14.44 14.81
CA THR A 207 -17.86 15.20 16.05
C THR A 207 -16.51 15.32 16.71
#